data_AF-A0A821YCX0-F1
#
_entry.id   AF-A0A821YCX0-F1
#
_cell.length_a   1.000
_cell.length_b   1.000
_cell.length_c   1.000
_cell.angle_alpha   90.00
_cell.angle_beta   90.00
_cell.angle_gamma   90.00
#
_symmetry.space_group_name_H-M   'P 1'
#
loop_
_entity.id
_entity.type
_entity.pdbx_description
1 polymer ?
#
loop_
_entity_poly.entity_id
_entity_poly.type
_entity_poly.pdbx_seq_one_letter_code
_entity_poly.pdbx_strand_id
1 'polypeptide(L)'
;MELPEGTAWNRALRNNIFVFLACIINRIALFMCNKPGGSKSSAVPILINNLKGKMSKDSYFQTVPELVTASFQGSQSCTSEGIIKVFERADNYTL
;
A
#
# COMPACT_ATOMS: atom_id res chain seq x y z
N MET A 1 -13.65 6.47 3.66
CA MET A 1 -12.80 5.29 3.36
C MET A 1 -13.66 4.04 3.36
N GLU A 2 -13.64 3.28 2.28
CA GLU A 2 -14.36 2.01 2.16
C GLU A 2 -13.54 0.88 2.80
N LEU A 3 -14.21 0.06 3.59
CA LEU A 3 -13.64 -1.12 4.23
C LEU A 3 -14.34 -2.38 3.73
N PRO A 4 -13.62 -3.49 3.49
CA PRO A 4 -14.26 -4.77 3.22
C PRO A 4 -15.20 -5.17 4.37
N GLU A 5 -16.27 -5.87 4.05
CA GLU A 5 -17.21 -6.39 5.04
C GLU A 5 -16.47 -7.28 6.07
N GLY A 6 -16.86 -7.18 7.35
CA GLY A 6 -16.22 -7.91 8.45
C GLY A 6 -14.84 -7.37 8.88
N THR A 7 -14.37 -6.26 8.29
CA THR A 7 -13.09 -5.65 8.71
C THR A 7 -13.20 -5.02 10.09
N ALA A 8 -12.45 -5.56 11.06
CA ALA A 8 -12.36 -4.97 12.39
C ALA A 8 -11.61 -3.64 12.37
N TRP A 9 -12.32 -2.54 12.63
CA TRP A 9 -11.78 -1.17 12.64
C TRP A 9 -11.03 -0.82 13.94
N ASN A 10 -9.99 -1.60 14.26
CA ASN A 10 -9.23 -1.47 15.50
C ASN A 10 -8.11 -0.42 15.40
N ARG A 11 -7.43 -0.15 16.53
CA ARG A 11 -6.32 0.81 16.60
C ARG A 11 -5.11 0.38 15.76
N ALA A 12 -4.82 -0.92 15.69
CA ALA A 12 -3.69 -1.44 14.93
C ALA A 12 -3.86 -1.19 13.43
N LEU A 13 -5.04 -1.49 12.88
CA LEU A 13 -5.36 -1.23 11.48
C LEU A 13 -5.30 0.26 11.15
N ARG A 14 -5.90 1.10 12.00
CA ARG A 14 -5.85 2.57 11.86
C ARG A 14 -4.43 3.10 11.82
N ASN A 15 -3.58 2.67 12.76
CA ASN A 15 -2.19 3.10 12.81
C ASN A 15 -1.41 2.64 11.57
N ASN A 16 -1.59 1.40 11.12
CA ASN A 16 -0.93 0.91 9.92
C ASN A 16 -1.34 1.74 8.70
N ILE A 17 -2.65 1.95 8.48
CA ILE A 17 -3.16 2.75 7.37
C ILE A 17 -2.61 4.18 7.42
N PHE A 18 -2.59 4.81 8.59
CA PHE A 18 -2.07 6.16 8.76
C PHE A 18 -0.59 6.25 8.37
N VAL A 19 0.25 5.35 8.88
CA VAL A 19 1.70 5.33 8.58
C VAL A 19 1.93 5.05 7.10
N PHE A 20 1.24 4.06 6.51
CA PHE A 20 1.34 3.78 5.08
C PHE A 20 0.96 5.00 4.24
N LEU A 21 -0.18 5.63 4.53
CA LEU A 21 -0.66 6.79 3.77
C LEU A 21 0.33 7.96 3.85
N ALA A 22 0.83 8.26 5.05
CA ALA A 22 1.83 9.32 5.24
C ALA A 22 3.12 9.03 4.45
N CYS A 23 3.62 7.79 4.51
CA CYS A 23 4.83 7.38 3.78
C CYS A 23 4.62 7.42 2.25
N ILE A 24 3.48 6.95 1.74
CA ILE A 24 3.17 6.96 0.30
C ILE A 24 3.12 8.39 -0.22
N ILE A 25 2.39 9.29 0.44
CA ILE A 25 2.23 10.69 0.01
C ILE A 25 3.59 11.42 -0.01
N ASN A 26 4.46 11.13 0.97
CA ASN A 26 5.77 11.78 1.10
C ASN A 26 6.90 11.02 0.38
N ARG A 27 6.61 9.90 -0.30
CA ARG A 27 7.62 9.02 -0.94
C ARG A 27 8.72 8.54 0.03
N ILE A 28 8.35 8.24 1.27
CA ILE A 28 9.25 7.71 2.29
C ILE A 28 9.20 6.19 2.27
N ALA A 29 10.35 5.52 2.16
CA ALA A 29 10.44 4.07 2.23
C ALA A 29 9.97 3.56 3.61
N LEU A 30 9.04 2.62 3.62
CA LEU A 30 8.42 2.07 4.83
C LEU A 30 8.73 0.59 5.00
N PHE A 31 9.30 0.22 6.15
CA PHE A 31 9.56 -1.16 6.54
C PHE A 31 8.62 -1.57 7.68
N MET A 32 7.74 -2.54 7.43
CA MET A 32 6.75 -3.00 8.41
C MET A 32 7.16 -4.34 9.03
N CYS A 33 7.89 -4.29 10.16
CA CYS A 33 8.27 -5.49 10.91
C CYS A 33 7.36 -5.65 12.13
N ASN A 34 6.39 -6.57 12.12
CA ASN A 34 5.89 -7.09 13.40
C ASN A 34 5.46 -8.56 13.31
N LYS A 35 5.10 -9.14 14.46
CA LYS A 35 4.50 -10.47 14.58
C LYS A 35 3.33 -10.67 13.60
N PRO A 36 3.15 -11.90 13.07
CA PRO A 36 1.99 -12.28 12.28
C PRO A 36 0.67 -11.87 12.96
N GLY A 37 -0.34 -11.47 12.18
CA GLY A 37 -1.67 -11.13 12.68
C GLY A 37 -1.89 -9.67 13.13
N GLY A 38 -0.87 -8.82 13.13
CA GLY A 38 -1.00 -7.40 13.54
C GLY A 38 -1.63 -6.46 12.50
N SER A 39 -2.64 -6.91 11.74
CA SER A 39 -3.42 -6.16 10.73
C SER A 39 -2.59 -5.38 9.69
N LYS A 40 -1.36 -5.83 9.41
CA LYS A 40 -0.42 -5.19 8.47
C LYS A 40 -0.82 -5.44 7.03
N SER A 41 -0.91 -6.71 6.66
CA SER A 41 -1.22 -7.13 5.30
C SER A 41 -2.63 -6.70 4.88
N SER A 42 -3.55 -6.48 5.84
CA SER A 42 -4.91 -5.98 5.58
C SER A 42 -4.95 -4.48 5.24
N ALA A 43 -3.98 -3.68 5.71
CA ALA A 43 -3.95 -2.25 5.44
C ALA A 43 -3.64 -1.93 3.97
N VAL A 44 -2.74 -2.71 3.35
CA VAL A 44 -2.31 -2.53 1.96
C VAL A 44 -3.49 -2.60 0.96
N PRO A 45 -4.31 -3.67 0.91
CA PRO A 45 -5.43 -3.74 -0.04
C PRO A 45 -6.51 -2.69 0.24
N ILE A 46 -6.69 -2.26 1.51
CA ILE A 46 -7.61 -1.16 1.83
C ILE A 46 -7.12 0.13 1.17
N LEU A 47 -5.84 0.45 1.26
CA LEU A 47 -5.27 1.64 0.63
C LEU A 47 -5.36 1.58 -0.89
N ILE A 48 -5.00 0.46 -1.52
CA ILE A 48 -5.12 0.28 -2.98
C ILE A 48 -6.56 0.51 -3.44
N ASN A 49 -7.55 0.00 -2.70
CA ASN A 49 -8.95 0.16 -3.07
C ASN A 49 -9.48 1.59 -2.89
N ASN A 50 -8.86 2.38 -2.02
CA ASN A 50 -9.30 3.72 -1.68
C ASN A 50 -8.53 4.84 -2.39
N LEU A 51 -7.28 4.60 -2.80
CA LEU A 51 -6.39 5.57 -3.44
C LEU A 51 -6.43 5.43 -4.96
N LYS A 52 -7.56 5.81 -5.57
CA LYS A 52 -7.82 5.75 -7.02
C LYS A 52 -7.83 7.14 -7.67
N GLY A 53 -7.16 8.11 -7.04
CA GLY A 53 -7.16 9.50 -7.47
C GLY A 53 -8.58 10.06 -7.62
N LYS A 54 -8.90 10.69 -8.74
CA LYS A 54 -10.24 11.26 -9.01
C LYS A 54 -11.37 10.23 -9.00
N MET A 55 -11.05 8.95 -9.18
CA MET A 55 -12.02 7.85 -9.13
C MET A 55 -12.28 7.32 -7.72
N SER A 56 -11.61 7.86 -6.69
CA SER A 56 -11.89 7.54 -5.30
C SER A 56 -13.30 8.00 -4.92
N LYS A 57 -14.01 7.20 -4.11
CA LYS A 57 -15.33 7.59 -3.59
C LYS A 57 -15.26 8.62 -2.48
N ASP A 58 -14.19 8.60 -1.70
CA ASP A 58 -13.96 9.54 -0.61
C ASP A 58 -13.35 10.84 -1.15
N SER A 59 -13.96 11.98 -0.83
CA SER A 59 -13.50 13.29 -1.28
C SER A 59 -12.06 13.60 -0.85
N TYR A 60 -11.61 13.15 0.32
CA TYR A 60 -10.22 13.33 0.73
C TYR A 60 -9.27 12.55 -0.18
N PHE A 61 -9.60 11.29 -0.51
CA PHE A 61 -8.74 10.47 -1.37
C PHE A 61 -8.73 10.93 -2.84
N GLN A 62 -9.68 11.77 -3.26
CA GLN A 62 -9.62 12.45 -4.56
C GLN A 62 -8.59 13.58 -4.64
N THR A 63 -8.03 13.99 -3.49
CA THR A 63 -7.01 15.05 -3.39
C THR A 63 -5.59 14.51 -3.30
N VAL A 64 -5.41 13.21 -3.07
CA VAL A 64 -4.10 12.54 -2.96
C VAL A 64 -3.79 11.75 -4.23
N PRO A 65 -2.52 11.38 -4.48
CA PRO A 65 -2.13 10.61 -5.67
C PRO A 65 -2.83 9.25 -5.76
N GLU A 66 -3.06 8.79 -7.00
CA GLU A 66 -3.46 7.42 -7.28
C GLU A 66 -2.33 6.44 -6.91
N LEU A 67 -2.69 5.32 -6.29
CA LEU A 67 -1.76 4.27 -5.91
C LEU A 67 -1.88 3.08 -6.86
N VAL A 68 -0.85 2.88 -7.68
CA VAL A 68 -0.66 1.66 -8.47
C VAL A 68 0.48 0.86 -7.83
N THR A 69 0.28 -0.44 -7.64
CA THR A 69 1.25 -1.29 -6.94
C THR A 69 1.94 -2.27 -7.88
N ALA A 70 3.27 -2.26 -7.86
CA ALA A 70 4.09 -3.36 -8.35
C ALA A 70 4.54 -4.21 -7.15
N SER A 71 4.05 -5.44 -7.06
CA SER A 71 4.32 -6.34 -5.93
C SER A 71 5.45 -7.31 -6.24
N PHE A 72 6.29 -7.56 -5.24
CA PHE A 72 7.33 -8.60 -5.28
C PHE A 72 7.24 -9.45 -4.01
N GLN A 73 7.18 -10.77 -4.18
CA GLN A 73 7.21 -11.72 -3.08
C GLN A 73 8.57 -12.41 -3.05
N GLY A 74 9.35 -12.14 -1.99
CA GLY A 74 10.66 -12.76 -1.80
C GLY A 74 10.58 -14.26 -1.53
N SER A 75 11.61 -14.98 -1.96
CA SER A 75 11.88 -16.40 -1.71
C SER A 75 13.40 -16.60 -1.55
N GLN A 76 13.83 -17.81 -1.17
CA GLN A 76 15.26 -18.13 -1.08
C GLN A 76 15.98 -18.12 -2.44
N SER A 77 15.24 -18.20 -3.56
CA SER A 77 15.79 -18.20 -4.92
C SER A 77 15.76 -16.82 -5.58
N CYS A 78 15.38 -15.77 -4.85
CA CYS A 78 15.33 -14.42 -5.40
C CYS A 78 16.73 -13.90 -5.75
N THR A 79 16.81 -13.17 -6.86
CA THR A 79 18.03 -12.49 -7.30
C THR A 79 17.85 -10.97 -7.32
N SER A 80 18.96 -10.25 -7.30
CA SER A 80 18.99 -8.79 -7.45
C SER A 80 18.28 -8.32 -8.72
N GLU A 81 18.47 -9.03 -9.83
CA GLU A 81 17.87 -8.71 -11.12
C GLU A 81 16.35 -8.81 -11.07
N GLY A 82 15.81 -9.76 -10.29
CA GLY A 82 14.38 -9.89 -10.06
C GLY A 82 13.79 -8.66 -9.37
N ILE A 83 14.51 -8.09 -8.40
CA ILE A 83 14.08 -6.87 -7.69
C ILE A 83 14.15 -5.66 -8.64
N ILE A 84 15.25 -5.51 -9.38
CA ILE A 84 15.43 -4.40 -10.33
C ILE A 84 14.28 -4.37 -11.36
N LYS A 85 13.91 -5.51 -11.94
CA LYS A 85 12.80 -5.61 -12.90
C LYS A 85 11.45 -5.15 -12.34
N VAL A 86 11.24 -5.29 -11.04
CA VAL A 86 10.01 -4.80 -10.38
C VAL A 86 10.01 -3.28 -10.28
N PHE A 87 11.15 -2.67 -9.97
CA PHE A 87 11.30 -1.21 -9.97
C PHE A 87 11.14 -0.64 -11.38
N GLU A 88 11.79 -1.23 -12.40
CA GLU A 88 11.60 -0.84 -13.81
C GLU A 88 10.13 -0.90 -14.23
N ARG A 89 9.42 -1.96 -13.82
CA ARG A 89 7.98 -2.08 -14.04
C ARG A 89 7.20 -0.99 -13.31
N ALA A 90 7.58 -0.62 -12.10
CA ALA A 90 6.93 0.44 -11.32
C ALA A 90 7.10 1.80 -12.00
N ASP A 91 8.29 2.09 -12.53
CA ASP A 91 8.57 3.35 -13.25
C ASP A 91 7.69 3.51 -14.49
N ASN A 92 7.40 2.41 -15.20
CA ASN A 92 6.49 2.43 -16.37
C ASN A 92 5.02 2.80 -16.03
N TYR A 93 4.63 2.77 -14.75
CA TYR A 93 3.30 3.23 -14.32
C TYR A 93 3.28 4.72 -13.93
N THR A 94 4.44 5.36 -13.84
CA THR A 94 4.53 6.79 -13.52
C THR A 94 4.38 7.58 -14.82
N LEU A 95 3.14 7.98 -15.14
CA LEU A 95 2.85 8.96 -16.20
C LEU A 95 3.37 10.36 -15.83
#